data_AF-A0AAW1IW54-F1
#
_entry.id   AF-A0AAW1IW54-F1
#
_cell.length_a   1.000
_cell.length_b   1.000
_cell.length_c   1.000
_cell.angle_alpha   90.00
_cell.angle_beta   90.00
_cell.angle_gamma   90.00
#
_symmetry.space_group_name_H-M   'P 1'
#
loop_
_entity.id
_entity.type
_entity.pdbx_description
1 polymer ?
#
loop_
_entity_poly.entity_id
_entity_poly.type
_entity_poly.pdbx_seq_one_letter_code
_entity_poly.pdbx_strand_id
1 'polypeptide(L)'
;MWHILHFIFEESVNLLLKKMRMKEYIRVRLKHSVWYLGFYITSFFYCTATLYKNNIDIFSHSKLLGIEKETVPGYLILGFIVLCTFYAHSIIWEGLKKGLSISSASYLFLTMFILLTYFCRKVEISLSLLAIISLSQFGIELARCISTLLKQDSQIAKFLLKIILWAAISLFVLTHIVIVPLFFLFPLGYSFIIEIKSTSLLLLNITLWLWFSSELLNNPLYKYIYHWIYHDLETPKTKCPGSAAECSLFQPRDDVAFNLKIIREEIKDREAKMMSLRKPKSRSMLMQTLKCMVVIKKKLKEKKSASESSDSEESESDLQTPLKEKNSDSEEDISELDDDKIGLLAKNNNEENKVVINDELKDDLDDCNSNQGHSKVNME
;
A
#
# COMPACT_ATOMS: atom_id res chain seq x y z
N MET A 1 12.24 -12.01 -24.53
CA MET A 1 10.81 -12.40 -24.57
C MET A 1 10.05 -11.83 -23.38
N TRP A 2 10.16 -12.40 -22.16
CA TRP A 2 9.32 -12.04 -20.99
C TRP A 2 9.08 -10.54 -20.76
N HIS A 3 10.12 -9.71 -20.74
CA HIS A 3 9.99 -8.26 -20.54
C HIS A 3 9.09 -7.56 -21.59
N ILE A 4 9.09 -8.02 -22.84
CA ILE A 4 8.22 -7.51 -23.92
C ILE A 4 6.77 -7.95 -23.66
N LEU A 5 6.57 -9.21 -23.28
CA LEU A 5 5.25 -9.75 -22.96
C LEU A 5 4.65 -9.03 -21.73
N HIS A 6 5.47 -8.77 -20.71
CA HIS A 6 5.06 -7.99 -19.54
C HIS A 6 4.76 -6.52 -19.87
N PHE A 7 5.54 -5.87 -20.73
CA PHE A 7 5.28 -4.51 -21.17
C PHE A 7 3.96 -4.38 -21.95
N ILE A 8 3.73 -5.29 -22.92
CA ILE A 8 2.48 -5.36 -23.68
C ILE A 8 1.29 -5.63 -22.74
N PHE A 9 1.45 -6.51 -21.76
CA PHE A 9 0.45 -6.78 -20.74
C PHE A 9 0.18 -5.55 -19.86
N GLU A 10 1.21 -4.89 -19.31
CA GLU A 10 1.03 -3.71 -18.46
C GLU A 10 0.26 -2.61 -19.18
N GLU A 11 0.55 -2.29 -20.45
CA GLU A 11 -0.18 -1.22 -21.14
C GLU A 11 -1.58 -1.67 -21.62
N SER A 12 -1.75 -2.92 -22.07
CA SER A 12 -3.07 -3.47 -22.43
C SER A 12 -4.04 -3.42 -21.25
N VAL A 13 -3.56 -3.82 -20.07
CA VAL A 13 -4.31 -3.70 -18.82
C VAL A 13 -4.49 -2.22 -18.45
N ASN A 14 -3.44 -1.39 -18.49
CA ASN A 14 -3.53 0.04 -18.18
C ASN A 14 -4.63 0.75 -19.00
N LEU A 15 -4.73 0.49 -20.30
CA LEU A 15 -5.79 1.01 -21.18
C LEU A 15 -7.19 0.56 -20.74
N LEU A 16 -7.36 -0.70 -20.36
CA LEU A 16 -8.64 -1.22 -19.85
C LEU A 16 -8.99 -0.58 -18.50
N LEU A 17 -8.04 -0.48 -17.55
CA LEU A 17 -8.27 0.12 -16.23
C LEU A 17 -8.48 1.65 -16.31
N LYS A 18 -7.84 2.33 -17.29
CA LYS A 18 -8.12 3.73 -17.66
C LYS A 18 -9.58 3.87 -18.14
N LYS A 19 -10.04 2.99 -19.04
CA LYS A 19 -11.44 2.98 -19.55
C LYS A 19 -12.47 2.77 -18.42
N MET A 20 -12.13 1.96 -17.42
CA MET A 20 -12.93 1.78 -16.19
C MET A 20 -12.87 2.95 -15.20
N ARG A 21 -12.21 4.07 -15.54
CA ARG A 21 -12.04 5.27 -14.70
C ARG A 21 -11.41 5.02 -13.33
N MET A 22 -10.60 3.95 -13.19
CA MET A 22 -9.96 3.63 -11.90
C MET A 22 -8.81 4.57 -11.54
N LYS A 23 -8.71 4.90 -10.24
CA LYS A 23 -7.65 5.75 -9.67
C LYS A 23 -6.27 5.11 -9.91
N GLU A 24 -5.27 5.92 -10.21
CA GLU A 24 -3.93 5.49 -10.65
C GLU A 24 -3.29 4.41 -9.75
N TYR A 25 -3.24 4.63 -8.44
CA TYR A 25 -2.64 3.69 -7.49
C TYR A 25 -3.34 2.31 -7.48
N ILE A 26 -4.65 2.29 -7.74
CA ILE A 26 -5.41 1.03 -7.91
C ILE A 26 -4.99 0.35 -9.20
N ARG A 27 -4.83 1.11 -10.31
CA ARG A 27 -4.33 0.56 -11.59
C ARG A 27 -2.94 -0.05 -11.45
N VAL A 28 -2.03 0.61 -10.73
CA VAL A 28 -0.65 0.15 -10.52
C VAL A 28 -0.59 -1.11 -9.66
N ARG A 29 -1.39 -1.20 -8.58
CA ARG A 29 -1.50 -2.43 -7.77
C ARG A 29 -2.16 -3.56 -8.56
N LEU A 30 -3.28 -3.30 -9.23
CA LEU A 30 -4.07 -4.33 -9.93
C LEU A 30 -3.32 -4.90 -11.15
N LYS A 31 -2.59 -4.08 -11.93
CA LYS A 31 -1.79 -4.62 -13.05
C LYS A 31 -0.68 -5.56 -12.56
N HIS A 32 -0.05 -5.23 -11.43
CA HIS A 32 0.99 -6.07 -10.81
C HIS A 32 0.38 -7.40 -10.32
N SER A 33 -0.71 -7.34 -9.54
CA SER A 33 -1.35 -8.56 -9.03
C SER A 33 -1.95 -9.45 -10.11
N VAL A 34 -2.60 -8.91 -11.15
CA VAL A 34 -3.17 -9.73 -12.24
C VAL A 34 -2.08 -10.43 -13.07
N TRP A 35 -0.91 -9.81 -13.24
CA TRP A 35 0.24 -10.47 -13.87
C TRP A 35 0.69 -11.71 -13.09
N TYR A 36 0.99 -11.53 -11.79
CA TYR A 36 1.45 -12.62 -10.93
C TYR A 36 0.36 -13.67 -10.72
N LEU A 37 -0.91 -13.28 -10.62
CA LEU A 37 -2.06 -14.19 -10.58
C LEU A 37 -2.11 -15.10 -11.83
N GLY A 38 -1.99 -14.51 -13.02
CA GLY A 38 -1.97 -15.26 -14.29
C GLY A 38 -0.79 -16.22 -14.38
N PHE A 39 0.40 -15.81 -13.92
CA PHE A 39 1.55 -16.70 -13.83
C PHE A 39 1.34 -17.84 -12.82
N TYR A 40 0.91 -17.56 -11.59
CA TYR A 40 0.74 -18.60 -10.57
C TYR A 40 -0.36 -19.60 -10.95
N ILE A 41 -1.44 -19.17 -11.60
CA ILE A 41 -2.47 -20.07 -12.16
C ILE A 41 -1.85 -20.99 -13.22
N THR A 42 -1.14 -20.44 -14.21
CA THR A 42 -0.55 -21.24 -15.30
C THR A 42 0.58 -22.15 -14.82
N SER A 43 1.41 -21.69 -13.89
CA SER A 43 2.44 -22.46 -13.18
C SER A 43 1.82 -23.62 -12.39
N PHE A 44 0.77 -23.36 -11.59
CA PHE A 44 0.08 -24.39 -10.80
C PHE A 44 -0.51 -25.49 -11.69
N PHE A 45 -1.25 -25.13 -12.74
CA PHE A 45 -1.81 -26.11 -13.67
C PHE A 45 -0.73 -26.87 -14.43
N TYR A 46 0.32 -26.19 -14.93
CA TYR A 46 1.42 -26.85 -15.62
C TYR A 46 2.14 -27.86 -14.71
N CYS A 47 2.52 -27.47 -13.49
CA CYS A 47 3.23 -28.35 -12.57
C CYS A 47 2.34 -29.53 -12.16
N THR A 48 1.09 -29.27 -11.76
CA THR A 48 0.15 -30.32 -11.32
C THR A 48 -0.16 -31.32 -12.44
N ALA A 49 -0.44 -30.87 -13.66
CA ALA A 49 -0.68 -31.75 -14.81
C ALA A 49 0.57 -32.56 -15.19
N THR A 50 1.77 -31.97 -15.05
CA THR A 50 3.04 -32.64 -15.32
C THR A 50 3.34 -33.73 -14.28
N LEU A 51 3.15 -33.44 -12.99
CA LEU A 51 3.32 -34.40 -11.89
C LEU A 51 2.34 -35.57 -12.04
N TYR A 52 1.05 -35.26 -12.30
CA TYR A 52 0.02 -36.26 -12.55
C TYR A 52 0.33 -37.15 -13.76
N LYS A 53 0.68 -36.56 -14.91
CA LYS A 53 1.04 -37.31 -16.13
C LYS A 53 2.19 -38.30 -15.91
N ASN A 54 3.16 -37.93 -15.09
CA ASN A 54 4.34 -38.74 -14.79
C ASN A 54 4.13 -39.68 -13.58
N ASN A 55 2.93 -39.74 -12.99
CA ASN A 55 2.62 -40.47 -11.75
C ASN A 55 3.53 -40.13 -10.56
N ILE A 56 4.01 -38.87 -10.49
CA ILE A 56 4.81 -38.36 -9.39
C ILE A 56 3.88 -37.97 -8.24
N ASP A 57 3.90 -38.76 -7.17
CA ASP A 57 3.23 -38.42 -5.92
C ASP A 57 4.02 -37.31 -5.21
N ILE A 58 3.33 -36.18 -4.99
CA ILE A 58 3.86 -34.94 -4.41
C ILE A 58 4.50 -35.16 -3.03
N PHE A 59 4.05 -36.17 -2.28
CA PHE A 59 4.46 -36.42 -0.89
C PHE A 59 5.33 -37.69 -0.73
N SER A 60 5.67 -38.39 -1.82
CA SER A 60 6.37 -39.69 -1.76
C SER A 60 7.89 -39.57 -1.70
N HIS A 61 8.41 -39.31 -0.49
CA HIS A 61 9.83 -39.07 -0.24
C HIS A 61 10.80 -40.12 -0.79
N SER A 62 10.49 -41.41 -0.65
CA SER A 62 11.36 -42.49 -1.10
C SER A 62 11.54 -42.50 -2.63
N LYS A 63 10.50 -42.12 -3.38
CA LYS A 63 10.57 -41.93 -4.84
C LYS A 63 11.31 -40.64 -5.18
N LEU A 64 10.96 -39.53 -4.53
CA LEU A 64 11.45 -38.18 -4.85
C LEU A 64 12.98 -38.04 -4.75
N LEU A 65 13.63 -38.87 -3.92
CA LEU A 65 15.09 -38.90 -3.75
C LEU A 65 15.78 -40.02 -4.52
N GLY A 66 15.09 -41.14 -4.79
CA GLY A 66 15.66 -42.41 -5.27
C GLY A 66 15.53 -42.69 -6.78
N ILE A 67 15.00 -41.76 -7.59
CA ILE A 67 14.96 -41.91 -9.06
C ILE A 67 16.37 -41.74 -9.63
N GLU A 68 17.13 -42.85 -9.70
CA GLU A 68 18.31 -42.93 -10.56
C GLU A 68 17.93 -43.41 -11.98
N LYS A 69 18.44 -42.70 -12.99
CA LYS A 69 18.65 -43.17 -14.39
C LYS A 69 17.46 -43.19 -15.37
N GLU A 70 16.39 -42.43 -15.16
CA GLU A 70 15.53 -42.05 -16.29
C GLU A 70 15.92 -40.68 -16.88
N THR A 71 15.86 -40.54 -18.21
CA THR A 71 16.19 -39.30 -18.92
C THR A 71 14.99 -38.36 -18.93
N VAL A 72 15.11 -37.20 -18.27
CA VAL A 72 14.05 -36.17 -18.19
C VAL A 72 13.47 -35.87 -19.59
N PRO A 73 12.18 -36.18 -19.86
CA PRO A 73 11.58 -35.98 -21.17
C PRO A 73 11.64 -34.52 -21.64
N GLY A 74 11.94 -34.30 -22.93
CA GLY A 74 12.20 -32.95 -23.47
C GLY A 74 11.08 -31.92 -23.27
N TYR A 75 9.81 -32.35 -23.14
CA TYR A 75 8.70 -31.45 -22.84
C TYR A 75 8.77 -30.83 -21.43
N LEU A 76 9.31 -31.56 -20.44
CA LEU A 76 9.55 -31.03 -19.10
C LEU A 76 10.60 -29.92 -19.14
N ILE A 77 11.67 -30.11 -19.92
CA ILE A 77 12.77 -29.16 -20.05
C ILE A 77 12.26 -27.82 -20.58
N LEU A 78 11.37 -27.82 -21.58
CA LEU A 78 10.78 -26.59 -22.12
C LEU A 78 10.01 -25.80 -21.05
N GLY A 79 9.04 -26.42 -20.38
CA GLY A 79 8.24 -25.74 -19.37
C GLY A 79 9.06 -25.35 -18.13
N PHE A 80 10.06 -26.14 -17.76
CA PHE A 80 11.04 -25.81 -16.73
C PHE A 80 11.85 -24.55 -17.08
N ILE A 81 12.32 -24.41 -18.33
CA ILE A 81 12.98 -23.19 -18.81
C ILE A 81 12.02 -21.99 -18.78
N VAL A 82 10.75 -22.17 -19.16
CA VAL A 82 9.72 -21.11 -19.11
C VAL A 82 9.53 -20.62 -17.66
N LEU A 83 9.39 -21.53 -16.69
CA LEU A 83 9.27 -21.20 -15.27
C LEU A 83 10.54 -20.50 -14.73
N CYS A 84 11.72 -21.10 -14.96
CA CYS A 84 12.99 -20.55 -14.49
C CYS A 84 13.27 -19.15 -15.07
N THR A 85 12.93 -18.91 -16.34
CA THR A 85 13.11 -17.60 -16.99
C THR A 85 12.08 -16.57 -16.53
N PHE A 86 10.89 -16.98 -16.07
CA PHE A 86 9.94 -16.06 -15.40
C PHE A 86 10.47 -15.59 -14.05
N TYR A 87 11.00 -16.48 -13.21
CA TYR A 87 11.57 -16.08 -11.92
C TYR A 87 12.83 -15.23 -12.11
N ALA A 88 13.71 -15.58 -13.06
CA ALA A 88 14.83 -14.74 -13.44
C ALA A 88 14.39 -13.34 -13.92
N HIS A 89 13.31 -13.25 -14.71
CA HIS A 89 12.72 -11.97 -15.09
C HIS A 89 12.15 -11.19 -13.89
N SER A 90 11.52 -11.89 -12.93
CA SER A 90 10.94 -11.28 -11.73
C SER A 90 12.01 -10.67 -10.81
N ILE A 91 13.19 -11.30 -10.66
CA ILE A 91 14.35 -10.71 -9.96
C ILE A 91 14.73 -9.36 -10.61
N ILE A 92 14.92 -9.36 -11.94
CA ILE A 92 15.31 -8.15 -12.68
C ILE A 92 14.24 -7.07 -12.55
N TRP A 93 12.96 -7.44 -12.61
CA TRP A 93 11.84 -6.50 -12.57
C TRP A 93 11.62 -5.85 -11.21
N GLU A 94 11.62 -6.64 -10.14
CA GLU A 94 11.51 -6.13 -8.77
C GLU A 94 12.79 -5.39 -8.34
N GLY A 95 13.97 -5.88 -8.74
CA GLY A 95 15.25 -5.21 -8.55
C GLY A 95 15.31 -3.82 -9.21
N LEU A 96 14.79 -3.67 -10.43
CA LEU A 96 14.71 -2.38 -11.12
C LEU A 96 13.63 -1.45 -10.54
N LYS A 97 12.50 -1.98 -10.07
CA LYS A 97 11.39 -1.16 -9.53
C LYS A 97 11.57 -0.74 -8.08
N LYS A 98 12.26 -1.54 -7.25
CA LYS A 98 12.28 -1.38 -5.78
C LYS A 98 13.67 -1.59 -5.16
N GLY A 99 14.71 -1.74 -5.98
CA GLY A 99 16.05 -2.12 -5.50
C GLY A 99 16.10 -3.56 -4.97
N LEU A 100 17.18 -3.87 -4.25
CA LEU A 100 17.43 -5.18 -3.62
C LEU A 100 16.51 -5.41 -2.40
N SER A 101 15.22 -5.56 -2.66
CA SER A 101 14.21 -5.90 -1.65
C SER A 101 14.24 -7.39 -1.27
N ILE A 102 13.72 -7.73 -0.09
CA ILE A 102 13.58 -9.13 0.39
C ILE A 102 12.79 -9.99 -0.62
N SER A 103 11.80 -9.41 -1.32
CA SER A 103 11.05 -10.10 -2.38
C SER A 103 11.91 -10.43 -3.60
N SER A 104 12.87 -9.58 -3.96
CA SER A 104 13.85 -9.89 -5.01
C SER A 104 14.83 -10.97 -4.56
N ALA A 105 15.15 -11.05 -3.26
CA ALA A 105 16.00 -12.08 -2.70
C ALA A 105 15.29 -13.46 -2.67
N SER A 106 14.00 -13.53 -2.31
CA SER A 106 13.27 -14.81 -2.36
C SER A 106 13.16 -15.34 -3.80
N TYR A 107 12.86 -14.49 -4.79
CA TYR A 107 12.92 -14.90 -6.20
C TYR A 107 14.32 -15.34 -6.66
N LEU A 108 15.40 -14.73 -6.15
CA LEU A 108 16.77 -15.14 -6.44
C LEU A 108 17.08 -16.53 -5.89
N PHE A 109 16.81 -16.77 -4.60
CA PHE A 109 17.07 -18.07 -3.98
C PHE A 109 16.19 -19.18 -4.58
N LEU A 110 14.93 -18.89 -4.92
CA LEU A 110 14.05 -19.84 -5.63
C LEU A 110 14.56 -20.17 -7.04
N THR A 111 15.04 -19.18 -7.79
CA THR A 111 15.64 -19.40 -9.11
C THR A 111 16.90 -20.26 -9.01
N MET A 112 17.76 -20.01 -8.01
CA MET A 112 18.95 -20.82 -7.77
C MET A 112 18.60 -22.24 -7.33
N PHE A 113 17.61 -22.43 -6.45
CA PHE A 113 17.10 -23.75 -6.08
C PHE A 113 16.60 -24.53 -7.31
N ILE A 114 15.80 -23.88 -8.17
CA ILE A 114 15.32 -24.45 -9.44
C ILE A 114 16.51 -24.86 -10.32
N LEU A 115 17.48 -23.97 -10.59
CA LEU A 115 18.66 -24.32 -11.39
C LEU A 115 19.46 -25.50 -10.79
N LEU A 116 19.59 -25.56 -9.46
CA LEU A 116 20.28 -26.63 -8.77
C LEU A 116 19.53 -27.97 -8.87
N THR A 117 18.20 -28.03 -8.81
CA THR A 117 17.47 -29.29 -9.05
C THR A 117 17.71 -29.83 -10.47
N TYR A 118 17.83 -28.95 -11.47
CA TYR A 118 18.17 -29.34 -12.84
C TYR A 118 19.59 -29.90 -12.96
N PHE A 119 20.61 -29.23 -12.40
CA PHE A 119 21.98 -29.77 -12.38
C PHE A 119 22.08 -31.08 -11.59
N CYS A 120 21.32 -31.24 -10.51
CA CYS A 120 21.19 -32.49 -9.75
C CYS A 120 20.33 -33.57 -10.44
N ARG A 121 19.67 -33.26 -11.56
CA ARG A 121 18.68 -34.13 -12.24
C ARG A 121 17.51 -34.59 -11.33
N LYS A 122 17.12 -33.79 -10.35
CA LYS A 122 15.97 -34.02 -9.45
C LYS A 122 14.87 -32.97 -9.68
N VAL A 123 14.50 -32.75 -10.94
CA VAL A 123 13.59 -31.69 -11.41
C VAL A 123 12.20 -31.79 -10.76
N GLU A 124 11.80 -33.00 -10.41
CA GLU A 124 10.56 -33.39 -9.75
C GLU A 124 10.39 -32.64 -8.41
N ILE A 125 11.47 -32.50 -7.64
CA ILE A 125 11.49 -31.74 -6.37
C ILE A 125 11.05 -30.29 -6.62
N SER A 126 11.61 -29.65 -7.65
CA SER A 126 11.25 -28.26 -7.96
C SER A 126 9.81 -28.13 -8.46
N LEU A 127 9.30 -29.08 -9.25
CA LEU A 127 7.91 -29.01 -9.76
C LEU A 127 6.88 -29.22 -8.65
N SER A 128 7.12 -30.18 -7.73
CA SER A 128 6.27 -30.40 -6.55
C SER A 128 6.27 -29.18 -5.63
N LEU A 129 7.45 -28.62 -5.33
CA LEU A 129 7.57 -27.40 -4.52
C LEU A 129 6.85 -26.22 -5.20
N LEU A 130 7.06 -26.03 -6.51
CA LEU A 130 6.51 -24.90 -7.25
C LEU A 130 4.99 -24.98 -7.40
N ALA A 131 4.40 -26.18 -7.48
CA ALA A 131 2.94 -26.35 -7.42
C ALA A 131 2.38 -25.83 -6.08
N ILE A 132 3.00 -26.21 -4.96
CA ILE A 132 2.58 -25.81 -3.60
C ILE A 132 2.76 -24.29 -3.39
N ILE A 133 3.90 -23.73 -3.81
CA ILE A 133 4.13 -22.27 -3.80
C ILE A 133 3.08 -21.57 -4.66
N SER A 134 2.88 -22.00 -5.91
CA SER A 134 1.96 -21.34 -6.85
C SER A 134 0.52 -21.33 -6.33
N LEU A 135 0.06 -22.41 -5.68
CA LEU A 135 -1.26 -22.47 -5.04
C LEU A 135 -1.42 -21.40 -3.93
N SER A 136 -0.42 -21.27 -3.07
CA SER A 136 -0.45 -20.27 -1.97
C SER A 136 -0.40 -18.83 -2.47
N GLN A 137 0.46 -18.55 -3.46
CA GLN A 137 0.64 -17.22 -4.03
C GLN A 137 -0.56 -16.83 -4.90
N PHE A 138 -1.22 -17.78 -5.58
CA PHE A 138 -2.54 -17.58 -6.20
C PHE A 138 -3.57 -17.07 -5.19
N GLY A 139 -3.66 -17.66 -3.99
CA GLY A 139 -4.57 -17.19 -2.95
C GLY A 139 -4.29 -15.76 -2.48
N ILE A 140 -3.01 -15.39 -2.36
CA ILE A 140 -2.58 -14.04 -1.98
C ILE A 140 -2.85 -13.02 -3.11
N GLU A 141 -2.54 -13.34 -4.36
CA GLU A 141 -2.83 -12.43 -5.48
C GLU A 141 -4.33 -12.30 -5.78
N LEU A 142 -5.12 -13.36 -5.55
CA LEU A 142 -6.58 -13.30 -5.61
C LEU A 142 -7.13 -12.36 -4.52
N ALA A 143 -6.60 -12.45 -3.30
CA ALA A 143 -6.94 -11.53 -2.21
C ALA A 143 -6.56 -10.07 -2.54
N ARG A 144 -5.38 -9.84 -3.16
CA ARG A 144 -4.96 -8.50 -3.64
C ARG A 144 -5.88 -7.96 -4.74
N CYS A 145 -6.26 -8.78 -5.72
CA CYS A 145 -7.18 -8.39 -6.79
C CYS A 145 -8.56 -8.06 -6.25
N ILE A 146 -9.13 -8.88 -5.36
CA ILE A 146 -10.45 -8.62 -4.77
C ILE A 146 -10.39 -7.38 -3.87
N SER A 147 -9.33 -7.21 -3.06
CA SER A 147 -9.13 -6.04 -2.20
C SER A 147 -8.99 -4.71 -2.98
N THR A 148 -8.49 -4.75 -4.23
CA THR A 148 -8.39 -3.55 -5.10
C THR A 148 -9.66 -3.27 -5.91
N LEU A 149 -10.45 -4.28 -6.24
CA LEU A 149 -11.71 -4.14 -6.99
C LEU A 149 -12.92 -3.83 -6.09
N LEU A 150 -12.93 -4.34 -4.86
CA LEU A 150 -14.08 -4.27 -3.96
C LEU A 150 -14.10 -2.95 -3.17
N LYS A 151 -15.08 -2.08 -3.44
CA LYS A 151 -15.27 -0.85 -2.67
C LYS A 151 -15.61 -1.18 -1.20
N GLN A 152 -14.87 -0.57 -0.28
CA GLN A 152 -15.02 -0.80 1.17
C GLN A 152 -16.21 -0.03 1.78
N ASP A 153 -17.10 0.51 0.96
CA ASP A 153 -18.21 1.38 1.38
C ASP A 153 -19.30 0.60 2.14
N SER A 154 -19.50 -0.69 1.85
CA SER A 154 -20.51 -1.54 2.49
C SER A 154 -19.93 -2.48 3.55
N GLN A 155 -20.72 -2.81 4.58
CA GLN A 155 -20.30 -3.77 5.61
C GLN A 155 -20.10 -5.18 5.06
N ILE A 156 -20.91 -5.59 4.07
CA ILE A 156 -20.77 -6.88 3.37
C ILE A 156 -19.41 -6.95 2.66
N ALA A 157 -18.97 -5.87 2.00
CA ALA A 157 -17.66 -5.82 1.38
C ALA A 157 -16.51 -5.95 2.40
N LYS A 158 -16.61 -5.27 3.55
CA LYS A 158 -15.62 -5.38 4.63
C LYS A 158 -15.57 -6.80 5.22
N PHE A 159 -16.71 -7.47 5.37
CA PHE A 159 -16.81 -8.84 5.87
C PHE A 159 -16.22 -9.86 4.87
N LEU A 160 -16.60 -9.76 3.60
CA LEU A 160 -16.08 -10.61 2.52
C LEU A 160 -14.56 -10.45 2.34
N LEU A 161 -14.04 -9.21 2.43
CA LEU A 161 -12.60 -8.94 2.41
C LEU A 161 -11.87 -9.57 3.61
N LYS A 162 -12.44 -9.52 4.82
CA LYS A 162 -11.89 -10.21 6.00
C LYS A 162 -11.83 -11.72 5.80
N ILE A 163 -12.89 -12.35 5.29
CA ILE A 163 -12.91 -13.80 5.00
C ILE A 163 -11.80 -14.18 4.02
N ILE A 164 -11.68 -13.44 2.91
CA ILE A 164 -10.70 -13.73 1.86
C ILE A 164 -9.27 -13.52 2.36
N LEU A 165 -9.01 -12.50 3.18
CA LEU A 165 -7.72 -12.30 3.83
C LEU A 165 -7.38 -13.47 4.77
N TRP A 166 -8.31 -13.91 5.63
CA TRP A 166 -8.09 -15.05 6.52
C TRP A 166 -7.91 -16.37 5.75
N ALA A 167 -8.62 -16.58 4.65
CA ALA A 167 -8.44 -17.73 3.78
C ALA A 167 -7.04 -17.74 3.13
N ALA A 168 -6.57 -16.59 2.61
CA ALA A 168 -5.23 -16.46 2.04
C ALA A 168 -4.11 -16.63 3.08
N ILE A 169 -4.28 -16.09 4.29
CA ILE A 169 -3.35 -16.29 5.42
C ILE A 169 -3.34 -17.75 5.85
N SER A 170 -4.50 -18.40 5.99
CA SER A 170 -4.60 -19.82 6.34
C SER A 170 -3.92 -20.71 5.30
N LEU A 171 -4.15 -20.45 4.02
CA LEU A 171 -3.48 -21.14 2.91
C LEU A 171 -1.96 -20.93 2.93
N PHE A 172 -1.48 -19.72 3.22
CA PHE A 172 -0.04 -19.47 3.41
C PHE A 172 0.52 -20.26 4.60
N VAL A 173 -0.15 -20.24 5.76
CA VAL A 173 0.31 -20.96 6.96
C VAL A 173 0.35 -22.46 6.71
N LEU A 174 -0.69 -23.04 6.12
CA LEU A 174 -0.73 -24.46 5.76
C LEU A 174 0.41 -24.83 4.79
N THR A 175 0.64 -24.04 3.75
CA THR A 175 1.68 -24.33 2.75
C THR A 175 3.10 -24.10 3.27
N HIS A 176 3.37 -22.96 3.91
CA HIS A 176 4.73 -22.57 4.30
C HIS A 176 5.14 -22.98 5.72
N ILE A 177 4.22 -23.08 6.68
CA ILE A 177 4.56 -23.46 8.07
C ILE A 177 4.42 -24.96 8.30
N VAL A 178 3.49 -25.62 7.59
CA VAL A 178 3.25 -27.06 7.73
C VAL A 178 3.84 -27.87 6.57
N ILE A 179 3.39 -27.63 5.33
CA ILE A 179 3.73 -28.51 4.19
C ILE A 179 5.21 -28.37 3.79
N VAL A 180 5.71 -27.16 3.50
CA VAL A 180 7.09 -26.95 3.05
C VAL A 180 8.15 -27.47 4.05
N PRO A 181 8.01 -27.26 5.38
CA PRO A 181 8.99 -27.79 6.32
C PRO A 181 8.96 -29.31 6.43
N LEU A 182 7.77 -29.91 6.52
CA LEU A 182 7.59 -31.36 6.67
C LEU A 182 7.97 -32.14 5.40
N PHE A 183 7.65 -31.62 4.21
CA PHE A 183 7.81 -32.34 2.93
C PHE A 183 8.97 -31.83 2.06
N PHE A 184 9.73 -30.81 2.47
CA PHE A 184 10.89 -30.34 1.70
C PHE A 184 12.11 -30.02 2.59
N LEU A 185 11.98 -29.18 3.62
CA LEU A 185 13.16 -28.76 4.42
C LEU A 185 13.74 -29.90 5.27
N PHE A 186 12.94 -30.51 6.15
CA PHE A 186 13.43 -31.57 7.04
C PHE A 186 13.87 -32.83 6.29
N PRO A 187 13.14 -33.35 5.28
CA PRO A 187 13.55 -34.57 4.58
C PRO A 187 14.83 -34.37 3.78
N LEU A 188 14.99 -33.24 3.09
CA LEU A 188 16.19 -32.94 2.30
C LEU A 188 17.40 -32.65 3.22
N GLY A 189 17.18 -32.11 4.41
CA GLY A 189 18.20 -31.97 5.45
C GLY A 189 18.60 -33.31 6.09
N TYR A 190 17.63 -34.19 6.35
CA TYR A 190 17.86 -35.54 6.87
C TYR A 190 18.64 -36.41 5.87
N SER A 191 18.30 -36.33 4.57
CA SER A 191 19.09 -36.95 3.51
C SER A 191 20.53 -36.46 3.49
N PHE A 192 20.79 -35.16 3.67
CA PHE A 192 22.16 -34.64 3.76
C PHE A 192 22.94 -35.20 4.98
N ILE A 193 22.29 -35.33 6.13
CA ILE A 193 22.91 -35.88 7.36
C ILE A 193 23.36 -37.35 7.17
N ILE A 194 22.65 -38.12 6.33
CA ILE A 194 23.01 -39.51 5.99
C ILE A 194 23.99 -39.55 4.80
N GLU A 195 23.69 -38.81 3.72
CA GLU A 195 24.41 -38.81 2.44
C GLU A 195 25.46 -37.68 2.37
N ILE A 196 26.27 -37.57 3.44
CA ILE A 196 27.30 -36.54 3.72
C ILE A 196 28.23 -36.22 2.52
N LYS A 197 28.36 -37.15 1.55
CA LYS A 197 29.23 -37.05 0.37
C LYS A 197 28.74 -36.10 -0.74
N SER A 198 27.50 -35.60 -0.69
CA SER A 198 26.88 -34.83 -1.80
C SER A 198 26.83 -33.31 -1.55
N THR A 199 27.88 -32.60 -1.97
CA THR A 199 27.96 -31.12 -1.87
C THR A 199 26.82 -30.39 -2.58
N SER A 200 26.26 -30.98 -3.64
CA SER A 200 25.13 -30.43 -4.38
C SER A 200 23.80 -30.50 -3.62
N LEU A 201 23.55 -31.55 -2.82
CA LEU A 201 22.37 -31.61 -1.95
C LEU A 201 22.48 -30.64 -0.78
N LEU A 202 23.68 -30.43 -0.24
CA LEU A 202 23.93 -29.39 0.77
C LEU A 202 23.60 -27.99 0.21
N LEU A 203 24.09 -27.65 -0.99
CA LEU A 203 23.81 -26.37 -1.62
C LEU A 203 22.31 -26.19 -1.96
N LEU A 204 21.63 -27.28 -2.35
CA LEU A 204 20.19 -27.32 -2.56
C LEU A 204 19.40 -27.10 -1.25
N ASN A 205 19.88 -27.65 -0.13
CA ASN A 205 19.28 -27.42 1.19
C ASN A 205 19.47 -25.96 1.65
N ILE A 206 20.69 -25.42 1.54
CA ILE A 206 21.02 -24.04 1.90
C ILE A 206 20.18 -23.04 1.09
N THR A 207 20.09 -23.22 -0.23
CA THR A 207 19.27 -22.33 -1.08
C THR A 207 17.78 -22.41 -0.77
N LEU A 208 17.26 -23.59 -0.40
CA LEU A 208 15.87 -23.74 0.05
C LEU A 208 15.61 -23.04 1.40
N TRP A 209 16.53 -23.14 2.37
CA TRP A 209 16.45 -22.39 3.64
C TRP A 209 16.51 -20.88 3.43
N LEU A 210 17.42 -20.39 2.58
CA LEU A 210 17.55 -18.95 2.29
C LEU A 210 16.31 -18.40 1.57
N TRP A 211 15.72 -19.15 0.63
CA TRP A 211 14.41 -18.83 0.06
C TRP A 211 13.34 -18.77 1.15
N PHE A 212 13.23 -19.83 1.96
CA PHE A 212 12.19 -19.96 2.98
C PHE A 212 12.24 -18.83 4.01
N SER A 213 13.41 -18.52 4.56
CA SER A 213 13.59 -17.38 5.47
C SER A 213 13.22 -16.04 4.82
N SER A 214 13.55 -15.84 3.55
CA SER A 214 13.19 -14.63 2.80
C SER A 214 11.68 -14.50 2.61
N GLU A 215 10.99 -15.61 2.31
CA GLU A 215 9.55 -15.62 2.09
C GLU A 215 8.77 -15.46 3.40
N LEU A 216 9.26 -16.03 4.52
CA LEU A 216 8.71 -15.79 5.86
C LEU A 216 8.76 -14.31 6.28
N LEU A 217 9.82 -13.58 5.91
CA LEU A 217 9.94 -12.13 6.15
C LEU A 217 9.04 -11.29 5.22
N ASN A 218 8.67 -11.82 4.05
CA ASN A 218 7.77 -11.15 3.09
C ASN A 218 6.28 -11.51 3.31
N ASN A 219 5.99 -12.46 4.20
CA ASN A 219 4.67 -13.03 4.49
C ASN A 219 3.61 -11.97 4.88
N PRO A 220 2.37 -12.03 4.35
CA PRO A 220 1.26 -11.17 4.79
C PRO A 220 0.94 -11.31 6.29
N LEU A 221 1.11 -12.48 6.91
CA LEU A 221 0.93 -12.68 8.36
C LEU A 221 2.00 -11.93 9.17
N TYR A 222 3.28 -11.94 8.74
CA TYR A 222 4.32 -11.16 9.41
C TYR A 222 4.00 -9.66 9.35
N LYS A 223 3.57 -9.17 8.19
CA LYS A 223 3.14 -7.76 8.00
C LYS A 223 1.89 -7.40 8.82
N TYR A 224 0.94 -8.34 8.97
CA TYR A 224 -0.25 -8.15 9.81
C TYR A 224 0.11 -8.05 11.30
N ILE A 225 0.96 -8.95 11.81
CA ILE A 225 1.45 -8.91 13.19
C ILE A 225 2.30 -7.65 13.42
N TYR A 226 3.17 -7.28 12.48
CA TYR A 226 3.95 -6.04 12.56
C TYR A 226 3.05 -4.80 12.63
N HIS A 227 1.98 -4.75 11.81
CA HIS A 227 1.00 -3.67 11.90
C HIS A 227 0.32 -3.63 13.27
N TRP A 228 -0.11 -4.77 13.81
CA TRP A 228 -0.75 -4.82 15.13
C TRP A 228 0.19 -4.36 16.26
N ILE A 229 1.46 -4.78 16.25
CA ILE A 229 2.44 -4.40 17.29
C ILE A 229 2.85 -2.91 17.19
N TYR A 230 3.03 -2.36 15.99
CA TYR A 230 3.67 -1.05 15.79
C TYR A 230 2.73 0.08 15.31
N HIS A 231 1.47 -0.21 14.97
CA HIS A 231 0.49 0.80 14.53
C HIS A 231 -0.75 0.97 15.41
N ASP A 232 -1.07 0.06 16.34
CA ASP A 232 -2.07 0.36 17.40
C ASP A 232 -1.49 1.33 18.46
N LEU A 233 -0.19 1.26 18.75
CA LEU A 233 0.48 2.19 19.68
C LEU A 233 0.93 3.46 18.96
N GLU A 234 0.05 4.48 18.98
CA GLU A 234 0.30 5.92 18.85
C GLU A 234 1.12 6.45 17.63
N THR A 235 1.58 5.61 16.71
CA THR A 235 2.33 6.11 15.55
C THR A 235 1.41 6.91 14.62
N PRO A 236 1.80 8.12 14.19
CA PRO A 236 0.94 8.96 13.37
C PRO A 236 0.62 8.27 12.03
N LYS A 237 -0.60 8.50 11.55
CA LYS A 237 -1.23 7.90 10.35
C LYS A 237 -0.44 8.11 9.04
N THR A 238 0.68 8.82 9.09
CA THR A 238 1.62 9.05 7.99
C THR A 238 2.44 7.83 7.59
N LYS A 239 2.55 6.78 8.43
CA LYS A 239 3.44 5.62 8.18
C LYS A 239 2.80 4.32 7.65
N CYS A 240 1.56 3.97 7.99
CA CYS A 240 0.83 2.87 7.32
C CYS A 240 -0.26 3.46 6.40
N PRO A 241 -0.28 3.13 5.09
CA PRO A 241 -1.18 3.76 4.11
C PRO A 241 -2.68 3.50 4.28
N GLY A 242 -3.12 2.64 5.20
CA GLY A 242 -4.53 2.26 5.33
C GLY A 242 -4.81 1.31 6.49
N SER A 243 -5.76 0.39 6.29
CA SER A 243 -6.15 -0.60 7.29
C SER A 243 -5.15 -1.77 7.40
N ALA A 244 -5.26 -2.59 8.46
CA ALA A 244 -4.46 -3.81 8.63
C ALA A 244 -4.51 -4.76 7.43
N ALA A 245 -5.63 -4.82 6.72
CA ALA A 245 -5.79 -5.60 5.49
C ALA A 245 -5.04 -5.00 4.29
N GLU A 246 -4.85 -3.68 4.25
CA GLU A 246 -4.03 -3.02 3.23
C GLU A 246 -2.53 -3.15 3.54
N CYS A 247 -2.12 -2.90 4.79
CA CYS A 247 -0.72 -3.00 5.23
C CYS A 247 -0.20 -4.45 5.32
N SER A 248 -1.07 -5.47 5.30
CA SER A 248 -0.66 -6.90 5.16
C SER A 248 -0.57 -7.38 3.71
N LEU A 249 -1.55 -7.03 2.87
CA LEU A 249 -1.57 -7.49 1.47
C LEU A 249 -0.61 -6.72 0.57
N PHE A 250 -0.50 -5.40 0.73
CA PHE A 250 0.27 -4.53 -0.16
C PHE A 250 1.56 -4.02 0.51
N GLN A 251 2.50 -3.60 -0.32
CA GLN A 251 3.67 -2.84 0.15
C GLN A 251 3.27 -1.40 0.52
N PRO A 252 4.07 -0.70 1.35
CA PRO A 252 3.89 0.71 1.64
C PRO A 252 3.71 1.54 0.36
N ARG A 253 2.87 2.58 0.44
CA ARG A 253 2.51 3.39 -0.72
C ARG A 253 3.54 4.49 -0.92
N ASP A 254 4.34 4.39 -1.98
CA ASP A 254 5.38 5.36 -2.34
C ASP A 254 5.01 6.16 -3.62
N ASP A 255 3.73 6.52 -3.75
CA ASP A 255 3.29 7.39 -4.84
C ASP A 255 3.73 8.83 -4.54
N VAL A 256 4.27 9.55 -5.53
CA VAL A 256 4.58 11.00 -5.41
C VAL A 256 3.37 11.80 -4.89
N ALA A 257 2.15 11.46 -5.33
CA ALA A 257 0.91 12.08 -4.87
C ALA A 257 0.55 11.77 -3.40
N PHE A 258 1.01 10.65 -2.85
CA PHE A 258 0.87 10.29 -1.44
C PHE A 258 1.94 10.98 -0.58
N ASN A 259 3.18 10.99 -1.05
CA ASN A 259 4.29 11.70 -0.38
C ASN A 259 4.03 13.21 -0.33
N LEU A 260 3.52 13.81 -1.41
CA LEU A 260 3.04 15.20 -1.41
C LEU A 260 1.84 15.46 -0.49
N LYS A 261 1.00 14.44 -0.21
CA LYS A 261 -0.07 14.55 0.78
C LYS A 261 0.51 14.60 2.19
N ILE A 262 1.44 13.69 2.53
CA ILE A 262 2.13 13.67 3.82
C ILE A 262 2.86 15.01 4.05
N ILE A 263 3.61 15.50 3.07
CA ILE A 263 4.32 16.79 3.16
C ILE A 263 3.35 17.96 3.40
N ARG A 264 2.17 17.98 2.75
CA ARG A 264 1.14 19.00 2.99
C ARG A 264 0.51 18.91 4.37
N GLU A 265 0.32 17.71 4.90
CA GLU A 265 -0.19 17.50 6.25
C GLU A 265 0.86 17.93 7.29
N GLU A 266 2.13 17.57 7.10
CA GLU A 266 3.22 18.03 7.96
C GLU A 266 3.43 19.56 7.92
N ILE A 267 3.30 20.20 6.74
CA ILE A 267 3.33 21.67 6.63
C ILE A 267 2.17 22.29 7.43
N LYS A 268 0.95 21.74 7.33
CA LYS A 268 -0.20 22.23 8.11
C LYS A 268 0.00 22.06 9.62
N ASP A 269 0.54 20.93 10.07
CA ASP A 269 0.82 20.70 11.48
C ASP A 269 1.92 21.64 12.01
N ARG A 270 2.95 21.90 11.20
CA ARG A 270 3.98 22.91 11.49
C ARG A 270 3.39 24.32 11.54
N GLU A 271 2.51 24.69 10.61
CA GLU A 271 1.80 25.98 10.61
C GLU A 271 0.87 26.14 11.81
N ALA A 272 0.07 25.11 12.14
CA ALA A 272 -0.82 25.10 13.30
C ALA A 272 -0.02 25.23 14.61
N LYS A 273 1.11 24.50 14.73
CA LYS A 273 2.01 24.60 15.88
C LYS A 273 2.70 25.98 15.97
N MET A 274 3.07 26.58 14.83
CA MET A 274 3.58 27.96 14.81
C MET A 274 2.50 29.00 15.15
N MET A 275 1.23 28.73 14.83
CA MET A 275 0.10 29.58 15.19
C MET A 275 -0.32 29.45 16.66
N SER A 276 -0.23 28.26 17.27
CA SER A 276 -0.47 28.10 18.71
C SER A 276 0.69 28.61 19.58
N LEU A 277 1.95 28.47 19.11
CA LEU A 277 3.13 29.08 19.76
C LEU A 277 3.17 30.61 19.61
N ARG A 278 2.46 31.20 18.64
CA ARG A 278 2.19 32.64 18.58
C ARG A 278 1.21 33.04 19.68
N LYS A 279 1.71 33.14 20.93
CA LYS A 279 1.02 33.89 22.00
C LYS A 279 0.53 35.23 21.43
N PRO A 280 -0.72 35.65 21.69
CA PRO A 280 -1.23 36.90 21.17
C PRO A 280 -0.36 38.05 21.68
N LYS A 281 0.37 38.71 20.77
CA LYS A 281 0.96 40.03 21.04
C LYS A 281 -0.15 40.92 21.58
N SER A 282 0.17 41.67 22.64
CA SER A 282 -0.79 42.27 23.58
C SER A 282 -2.05 42.85 22.92
N ARG A 283 -3.19 42.73 23.61
CA ARG A 283 -4.51 43.18 23.13
C ARG A 283 -4.51 44.62 22.61
N SER A 284 -3.61 45.47 23.14
CA SER A 284 -3.32 46.83 22.66
C SER A 284 -2.67 46.88 21.27
N MET A 285 -1.64 46.07 20.99
CA MET A 285 -0.98 46.00 19.68
C MET A 285 -1.91 45.42 18.60
N LEU A 286 -2.77 44.46 18.97
CA LEU A 286 -3.83 43.96 18.08
C LEU A 286 -4.83 45.07 17.74
N MET A 287 -5.29 45.84 18.73
CA MET A 287 -6.16 47.01 18.51
C MET A 287 -5.50 48.14 17.72
N GLN A 288 -4.21 48.42 17.91
CA GLN A 288 -3.46 49.38 17.08
C GLN A 288 -3.40 48.90 15.63
N THR A 289 -3.09 47.62 15.41
CA THR A 289 -3.05 47.02 14.06
C THR A 289 -4.43 47.12 13.38
N LEU A 290 -5.50 46.82 14.11
CA LEU A 290 -6.87 46.94 13.61
C LEU A 290 -7.23 48.40 13.24
N LYS A 291 -6.89 49.37 14.11
CA LYS A 291 -7.08 50.80 13.83
C LYS A 291 -6.30 51.25 12.59
N CYS A 292 -5.04 50.87 12.45
CA CYS A 292 -4.25 51.16 11.25
C CYS A 292 -4.86 50.52 10.00
N MET A 293 -5.33 49.28 10.07
CA MET A 293 -5.97 48.59 8.95
C MET A 293 -7.30 49.24 8.53
N VAL A 294 -8.11 49.72 9.49
CA VAL A 294 -9.32 50.50 9.22
C VAL A 294 -8.99 51.86 8.59
N VAL A 295 -7.97 52.56 9.08
CA VAL A 295 -7.50 53.83 8.48
C VAL A 295 -6.96 53.61 7.06
N ILE A 296 -6.24 52.51 6.81
CA ILE A 296 -5.77 52.14 5.47
C ILE A 296 -6.95 51.80 4.55
N LYS A 297 -7.94 50.99 5.00
CA LYS A 297 -9.18 50.74 4.24
C LYS A 297 -9.92 52.05 3.94
N LYS A 298 -10.02 52.98 4.91
CA LYS A 298 -10.66 54.28 4.70
C LYS A 298 -9.91 55.10 3.65
N LYS A 299 -8.59 55.24 3.76
CA LYS A 299 -7.76 55.96 2.77
C LYS A 299 -7.76 55.30 1.37
N LEU A 300 -7.89 53.97 1.29
CA LEU A 300 -8.07 53.28 0.01
C LEU A 300 -9.46 53.55 -0.60
N LYS A 301 -10.53 53.55 0.21
CA LYS A 301 -11.88 53.92 -0.26
C LYS A 301 -11.94 55.39 -0.67
N GLU A 302 -11.37 56.30 0.13
CA GLU A 302 -11.24 57.73 -0.17
C GLU A 302 -10.45 57.97 -1.46
N LYS A 303 -9.35 57.25 -1.69
CA LYS A 303 -8.59 57.32 -2.95
C LYS A 303 -9.39 56.81 -4.14
N LYS A 304 -10.12 55.70 -3.99
CA LYS A 304 -10.95 55.14 -5.08
C LYS A 304 -12.10 56.09 -5.43
N SER A 305 -12.82 56.62 -4.43
CA SER A 305 -13.87 57.62 -4.67
C SER A 305 -13.32 58.93 -5.26
N ALA A 306 -12.09 59.33 -4.89
CA ALA A 306 -11.47 60.53 -5.46
C ALA A 306 -11.03 60.36 -6.92
N SER A 307 -10.69 59.14 -7.37
CA SER A 307 -10.51 58.83 -8.80
C SER A 307 -11.83 58.62 -9.55
N GLU A 308 -12.93 58.38 -8.84
CA GLU A 308 -14.30 58.29 -9.39
C GLU A 308 -15.02 59.66 -9.37
N SER A 309 -14.38 60.72 -8.86
CA SER A 309 -14.96 62.06 -8.70
C SER A 309 -14.10 63.18 -9.31
N SER A 310 -13.26 62.86 -10.30
CA SER A 310 -12.38 63.85 -10.97
C SER A 310 -12.57 63.94 -12.50
N ASP A 311 -13.69 63.48 -13.03
CA ASP A 311 -14.08 63.65 -14.44
C ASP A 311 -15.15 64.74 -14.58
N SER A 312 -14.74 66.00 -14.44
CA SER A 312 -15.53 67.19 -14.81
C SER A 312 -14.62 68.41 -15.07
N GLU A 313 -14.61 68.87 -16.32
CA GLU A 313 -14.26 70.23 -16.79
C GLU A 313 -12.78 70.74 -16.69
N GLU A 314 -12.02 70.34 -17.71
CA GLU A 314 -11.16 71.15 -18.60
C GLU A 314 -9.91 71.98 -18.17
N SER A 315 -8.89 71.83 -19.04
CA SER A 315 -7.86 72.79 -19.51
C SER A 315 -6.40 72.75 -18.97
N GLU A 316 -5.51 72.37 -19.91
CA GLU A 316 -4.05 72.55 -20.11
C GLU A 316 -3.16 73.10 -18.97
N SER A 317 -1.98 72.52 -18.68
CA SER A 317 -0.86 72.33 -19.63
C SER A 317 0.20 71.31 -19.15
N ASP A 318 0.93 70.70 -20.12
CA ASP A 318 2.28 70.07 -20.07
C ASP A 318 2.75 69.30 -18.79
N LEU A 319 3.34 68.08 -18.87
CA LEU A 319 4.30 67.60 -19.87
C LEU A 319 4.50 66.06 -19.86
N GLN A 320 4.65 65.43 -21.04
CA GLN A 320 5.31 64.13 -21.35
C GLN A 320 4.89 62.79 -20.67
N THR A 321 4.24 61.94 -21.46
CA THR A 321 4.47 60.47 -21.56
C THR A 321 5.44 60.18 -22.74
N PRO A 322 5.97 58.94 -23.03
CA PRO A 322 5.40 57.57 -22.93
C PRO A 322 6.33 56.56 -22.19
N LEU A 323 6.08 55.24 -22.02
CA LEU A 323 5.38 54.18 -22.80
C LEU A 323 4.55 53.28 -21.84
N LYS A 324 3.38 52.71 -22.17
CA LYS A 324 3.03 51.71 -23.22
C LYS A 324 3.84 50.40 -23.10
N GLU A 325 3.30 49.18 -23.18
CA GLU A 325 1.95 48.61 -23.44
C GLU A 325 1.92 47.16 -22.85
N LYS A 326 0.89 46.27 -22.87
CA LYS A 326 -0.40 46.14 -23.59
C LYS A 326 -1.35 45.15 -22.85
N ASN A 327 -2.66 45.23 -23.12
CA ASN A 327 -3.70 44.18 -23.37
C ASN A 327 -3.66 42.74 -22.77
N SER A 328 -4.80 42.03 -22.59
CA SER A 328 -6.25 42.39 -22.65
C SER A 328 -7.15 41.26 -22.09
N ASP A 329 -8.45 41.59 -21.93
CA ASP A 329 -9.64 40.71 -21.83
C ASP A 329 -9.76 39.79 -20.58
N SER A 330 -10.95 39.47 -20.05
CA SER A 330 -12.33 39.77 -20.47
C SER A 330 -13.24 40.15 -19.28
N GLU A 331 -14.45 40.64 -19.56
CA GLU A 331 -15.51 40.91 -18.59
C GLU A 331 -16.17 39.62 -18.05
N GLU A 332 -16.72 39.67 -16.82
CA GLU A 332 -17.91 38.89 -16.42
C GLU A 332 -18.56 39.55 -15.18
N ASP A 333 -19.90 39.65 -15.16
CA ASP A 333 -20.66 40.36 -14.13
C ASP A 333 -20.62 39.67 -12.76
N ILE A 334 -20.52 40.48 -11.69
CA ILE A 334 -20.93 40.06 -10.33
C ILE A 334 -21.83 41.14 -9.73
N SER A 335 -23.09 40.78 -9.54
CA SER A 335 -24.15 41.60 -8.95
C SER A 335 -23.91 41.93 -7.48
N GLU A 336 -24.71 42.89 -6.98
CA GLU A 336 -24.84 43.20 -5.55
C GLU A 336 -25.08 41.94 -4.69
N LEU A 337 -24.53 41.94 -3.47
CA LEU A 337 -24.75 40.91 -2.46
C LEU A 337 -24.82 41.56 -1.07
N ASP A 338 -25.89 41.26 -0.33
CA ASP A 338 -26.29 41.98 0.89
C ASP A 338 -25.32 41.82 2.07
N ASP A 339 -25.10 42.93 2.81
CA ASP A 339 -24.34 42.96 4.07
C ASP A 339 -24.96 42.09 5.18
N ASP A 340 -26.28 41.81 5.12
CA ASP A 340 -27.02 41.04 6.13
C ASP A 340 -26.47 39.61 6.35
N LYS A 341 -25.81 39.02 5.35
CA LYS A 341 -25.33 37.63 5.43
C LYS A 341 -24.17 37.45 6.41
N ILE A 342 -23.47 38.54 6.77
CA ILE A 342 -22.34 38.51 7.73
C ILE A 342 -22.84 38.28 9.17
N GLY A 343 -24.05 38.73 9.51
CA GLY A 343 -24.62 38.56 10.86
C GLY A 343 -24.91 37.11 11.25
N LEU A 344 -25.27 36.26 10.29
CA LEU A 344 -25.62 34.86 10.53
C LEU A 344 -24.40 33.97 10.82
N LEU A 345 -23.28 34.18 10.12
CA LEU A 345 -22.05 33.43 10.34
C LEU A 345 -21.44 33.65 11.74
N ALA A 346 -21.64 34.84 12.32
CA ALA A 346 -21.24 35.12 13.70
C ALA A 346 -22.10 34.38 14.76
N LYS A 347 -23.30 33.91 14.38
CA LYS A 347 -24.25 33.27 15.30
C LYS A 347 -24.02 31.76 15.40
N ASN A 348 -23.87 31.06 14.28
CA ASN A 348 -23.62 29.61 14.26
C ASN A 348 -22.35 29.22 15.02
N ASN A 349 -21.25 29.96 14.83
CA ASN A 349 -19.98 29.74 15.54
C ASN A 349 -20.09 29.85 17.08
N ASN A 350 -21.18 30.42 17.60
CA ASN A 350 -21.43 30.59 19.02
C ASN A 350 -22.41 29.54 19.59
N GLU A 351 -23.04 28.74 18.71
CA GLU A 351 -23.85 27.58 19.07
C GLU A 351 -23.05 26.28 18.98
N GLU A 352 -22.19 26.09 17.96
CA GLU A 352 -21.28 24.94 17.90
C GLU A 352 -20.32 24.88 19.10
N ASN A 353 -19.74 26.02 19.50
CA ASN A 353 -18.90 26.11 20.71
C ASN A 353 -19.67 25.83 22.01
N LYS A 354 -21.01 25.93 22.02
CA LYS A 354 -21.84 25.56 23.17
C LYS A 354 -22.18 24.07 23.22
N VAL A 355 -22.11 23.35 22.10
CA VAL A 355 -22.26 21.90 22.08
C VAL A 355 -20.99 21.24 22.62
N VAL A 356 -19.82 21.60 22.08
CA VAL A 356 -18.53 21.01 22.48
C VAL A 356 -18.27 21.12 23.99
N ILE A 357 -18.52 22.30 24.58
CA ILE A 357 -18.30 22.53 26.02
C ILE A 357 -19.29 21.72 26.90
N ASN A 358 -20.47 21.35 26.38
CA ASN A 358 -21.45 20.57 27.14
C ASN A 358 -21.20 19.06 27.08
N ASP A 359 -20.48 18.56 26.08
CA ASP A 359 -20.10 17.14 26.00
C ASP A 359 -18.83 16.87 26.84
N GLU A 360 -17.81 17.74 26.79
CA GLU A 360 -16.60 17.60 27.65
C GLU A 360 -16.96 17.62 29.15
N LEU A 361 -17.95 18.42 29.56
CA LEU A 361 -18.41 18.52 30.96
C LEU A 361 -19.31 17.34 31.42
N LYS A 362 -19.47 16.32 30.57
CA LYS A 362 -20.35 15.18 30.83
C LYS A 362 -19.59 13.89 31.09
N ASP A 363 -18.52 13.64 30.33
CA ASP A 363 -17.63 12.48 30.54
C ASP A 363 -16.93 12.55 31.92
N ASP A 364 -16.55 13.76 32.37
CA ASP A 364 -15.98 14.01 33.72
C ASP A 364 -16.94 13.70 34.90
N LEU A 365 -18.23 13.45 34.64
CA LEU A 365 -19.26 13.25 35.67
C LEU A 365 -19.68 11.79 35.88
N ASP A 366 -19.54 10.92 34.88
CA ASP A 366 -19.90 9.50 35.00
C ASP A 366 -18.79 8.67 35.69
N ASP A 367 -17.50 9.02 35.51
CA ASP A 367 -16.38 8.24 36.07
C ASP A 367 -16.28 8.33 37.61
N CYS A 368 -16.96 9.31 38.22
CA CYS A 368 -16.98 9.51 39.67
C CYS A 368 -17.99 8.61 40.43
N ASN A 369 -18.83 7.84 39.73
CA ASN A 369 -19.96 7.09 40.32
C ASN A 369 -19.79 5.55 40.30
N SER A 370 -18.69 5.05 39.77
CA SER A 370 -18.45 3.60 39.57
C SER A 370 -18.01 2.83 40.83
N ASN A 371 -17.67 3.54 41.92
CA ASN A 371 -16.88 2.99 43.03
C ASN A 371 -17.66 2.85 44.35
N GLN A 372 -18.88 2.31 44.31
CA GLN A 372 -19.61 1.85 45.50
C GLN A 372 -20.27 0.48 45.31
N GLY A 373 -19.89 -0.46 46.17
CA GLY A 373 -20.71 -1.62 46.52
C GLY A 373 -20.48 -2.89 45.71
N HIS A 374 -19.61 -3.76 46.22
CA HIS A 374 -20.11 -5.03 46.77
C HIS A 374 -19.07 -5.70 47.70
N SER A 375 -19.34 -5.66 49.02
CA SER A 375 -18.67 -6.53 50.00
C SER A 375 -19.73 -7.36 50.71
N LYS A 376 -19.74 -8.66 50.39
CA LYS A 376 -20.36 -9.78 51.11
C LYS A 376 -19.40 -10.96 50.91
N VAL A 377 -18.77 -11.57 51.91
CA VAL A 377 -19.26 -12.02 53.22
C VAL A 377 -20.33 -13.10 53.09
N ASN A 378 -19.83 -14.34 53.00
CA ASN A 378 -20.28 -15.63 53.54
C ASN A 378 -18.97 -16.47 53.58
N MET A 379 -18.57 -17.28 54.57
CA MET A 379 -19.33 -18.07 55.56
C MET A 379 -20.33 -19.04 54.93
N GLU A 380 -19.82 -20.14 54.38
CA GLU A 380 -19.79 -21.44 55.06
C GLU A 380 -18.45 -22.16 54.78
#